data_AF-A0A1D6DUG7-F1
#
_entry.id   AF-A0A1D6DUG7-F1
#
_cell.length_a   1.000
_cell.length_b   1.000
_cell.length_c   1.000
_cell.angle_alpha   90.00
_cell.angle_beta   90.00
_cell.angle_gamma   90.00
#
_symmetry.space_group_name_H-M   'P 1'
#
loop_
_entity.id
_entity.type
_entity.pdbx_description
1 polymer ?
#
loop_
_entity_poly.entity_id
_entity_poly.type
_entity_poly.pdbx_seq_one_letter_code
_entity_poly.pdbx_strand_id
1 'polypeptide(L)'
;MSIPPELAGAIPLIDRFQVEGFLKAMQKQIHSAGKRGFFSKKSVGPQTREKFTLEDMLCFQKDSIPTSLLKISNDLVSRSIKLFHVILKYMGIDSPAIISLEERIEFVEKLYKHTLKRSELRDELFAQISKQTRNNPDRGWSIRAWELMYLCASSMPPSKDIGAYLSEYIHFVAHGATTDADVRVLALNTLNALKRSVKAGPRITIPAWEEIEALLTSRKLTTIVFFLDETFEEITYDMATTVADAVEELAGIIKLSVYSSFSLFECRKVVNGSKSSEIGNEEYIGLDDNKYIGDLLSEFKSAKDRNKGEILHCKLVFKKRLFRESDEAVTDPMFVQLSYVQLQHDYILGNYPVGRDDASQLSALQILVEIGFIDNPESCVEWISLLERFLPRQVAITRAKRDWELDIISRFQLMEHLSKDDARQQFLRILRTLPYGNSVFFSVRKIDDPIGLLPGKIILGINKRGVHFFRPVPKEYLHSAELRDIMQFGSSNTAVFFKMRVAGVLHIFQFETKQGEEICVALQTHINDVMLRRYSKARSGNSVTSQNDVNQAYKPPNIEMFEKRVQELTKTAEDSQKKADQHLDFLLQCCFS
;
A
#
# COMPACT_ATOMS: atom_id res chain seq x y z
N MET A 1 10.13 -43.01 -16.53
CA MET A 1 9.39 -42.02 -17.32
C MET A 1 9.97 -40.66 -16.99
N SER A 2 10.38 -39.90 -18.01
CA SER A 2 10.79 -38.51 -17.84
C SER A 2 9.58 -37.69 -17.41
N ILE A 3 9.69 -36.96 -16.30
CA ILE A 3 8.63 -36.08 -15.83
C ILE A 3 8.48 -34.92 -16.83
N PRO A 4 7.26 -34.56 -17.26
CA PRO A 4 7.04 -33.43 -18.14
C PRO A 4 7.70 -32.14 -17.59
N PRO A 5 8.34 -31.30 -18.43
CA PRO A 5 9.00 -30.08 -17.97
C PRO A 5 8.08 -29.16 -17.16
N GLU A 6 6.81 -29.10 -17.55
CA GLU A 6 5.72 -28.35 -16.89
C GLU A 6 5.29 -28.89 -15.51
N LEU A 7 5.89 -30.00 -15.05
CA LEU A 7 5.69 -30.58 -13.71
C LEU A 7 6.96 -30.53 -12.86
N ALA A 8 8.07 -29.97 -13.36
CA ALA A 8 9.33 -29.89 -12.63
C ALA A 8 9.17 -29.18 -11.27
N GLY A 9 8.49 -28.03 -11.24
CA GLY A 9 8.19 -27.29 -10.01
C GLY A 9 7.26 -28.00 -9.02
N ALA A 10 6.54 -29.04 -9.44
CA ALA A 10 5.67 -29.83 -8.56
C ALA A 10 6.44 -30.92 -7.80
N ILE A 11 7.61 -31.34 -8.30
CA ILE A 11 8.42 -32.44 -7.74
C ILE A 11 8.83 -32.15 -6.29
N PRO A 12 9.35 -30.95 -5.93
CA PRO A 12 9.69 -30.64 -4.53
C PRO A 12 8.47 -30.63 -3.60
N LEU A 13 7.26 -30.56 -4.16
CA LEU A 13 5.99 -30.47 -3.42
C LEU A 13 5.21 -31.78 -3.43
N ILE A 14 5.79 -32.88 -3.93
CA ILE A 14 5.07 -34.16 -4.08
C ILE A 14 4.44 -34.64 -2.77
N ASP A 15 5.10 -34.37 -1.63
CA ASP A 15 4.60 -34.72 -0.31
C ASP A 15 3.41 -33.87 0.15
N ARG A 16 3.16 -32.70 -0.46
CA ARG A 16 1.95 -31.90 -0.21
C ARG A 16 0.76 -32.42 -0.99
N PHE A 17 0.97 -33.14 -2.11
CA PHE A 17 -0.09 -33.80 -2.86
C PHE A 17 -0.42 -35.17 -2.23
N GLN A 18 -1.72 -35.51 -2.16
CA GLN A 18 -2.15 -36.83 -1.68
C GLN A 18 -2.24 -37.88 -2.81
N VAL A 19 -1.24 -37.93 -3.69
CA VAL A 19 -1.23 -38.69 -4.97
C VAL A 19 -1.81 -40.09 -4.84
N GLU A 20 -1.26 -40.91 -3.93
CA GLU A 20 -1.75 -42.27 -3.72
C GLU A 20 -3.20 -42.34 -3.22
N GLY A 21 -3.56 -41.48 -2.25
CA GLY A 21 -4.88 -41.46 -1.64
C GLY A 21 -5.95 -41.03 -2.65
N PHE A 22 -5.64 -39.99 -3.41
CA PHE A 22 -6.49 -39.46 -4.47
C PHE A 22 -6.75 -40.49 -5.57
N LEU A 23 -5.69 -41.07 -6.14
CA LEU A 23 -5.83 -41.98 -7.27
C LEU A 23 -6.49 -43.31 -6.88
N LYS A 24 -6.25 -43.82 -5.66
CA LYS A 24 -7.01 -44.96 -5.10
C LYS A 24 -8.50 -44.63 -4.94
N ALA A 25 -8.83 -43.42 -4.45
CA ALA A 25 -10.22 -42.99 -4.30
C ALA A 25 -10.91 -42.79 -5.66
N MET A 26 -10.19 -42.25 -6.64
CA MET A 26 -10.66 -42.05 -8.02
C MET A 26 -10.94 -43.38 -8.70
N GLN A 27 -10.03 -44.35 -8.57
CA GLN A 27 -10.23 -45.70 -9.09
C GLN A 27 -11.48 -46.34 -8.46
N LYS A 28 -11.69 -46.21 -7.13
CA LYS A 28 -12.91 -46.69 -6.47
C LYS A 28 -14.17 -46.01 -7.02
N GLN A 29 -14.15 -44.70 -7.25
CA GLN A 29 -15.26 -43.95 -7.82
C GLN A 29 -15.62 -44.47 -9.23
N ILE A 30 -14.62 -44.66 -10.10
CA ILE A 30 -14.81 -45.22 -11.45
C ILE A 30 -15.43 -46.63 -11.39
N HIS A 31 -14.91 -47.51 -10.54
CA HIS A 31 -15.44 -48.87 -10.38
C HIS A 31 -16.86 -48.89 -9.81
N SER A 32 -17.21 -47.92 -8.96
CA SER A 32 -18.56 -47.78 -8.39
C SER A 32 -19.58 -47.21 -9.39
N ALA A 33 -19.14 -46.31 -10.28
CA ALA A 33 -19.97 -45.75 -11.35
C ALA A 33 -20.23 -46.79 -12.45
N GLY A 34 -19.22 -47.59 -12.82
CA GLY A 34 -19.33 -48.67 -13.79
C GLY A 34 -20.26 -49.82 -13.36
N LYS A 35 -20.54 -49.99 -12.06
CA LYS A 35 -21.50 -51.00 -11.56
C LYS A 35 -22.97 -50.61 -11.70
N ARG A 36 -23.29 -49.35 -12.05
CA ARG A 36 -24.68 -48.92 -12.30
C ARG A 36 -25.14 -49.16 -13.75
N GLY A 37 -24.24 -49.59 -14.64
CA GLY A 37 -24.55 -49.95 -16.02
C GLY A 37 -24.14 -51.39 -16.30
N PHE A 38 -25.13 -52.26 -16.46
CA PHE A 38 -25.04 -53.60 -17.04
C PHE A 38 -24.20 -54.67 -16.30
N PHE A 39 -24.89 -55.74 -15.90
CA PHE A 39 -24.28 -57.05 -15.69
C PHE A 39 -23.55 -57.48 -16.98
N SER A 40 -22.22 -57.55 -16.94
CA SER A 40 -21.47 -58.39 -17.87
C SER A 40 -20.25 -58.98 -17.17
N LYS A 41 -20.25 -60.31 -17.04
CA LYS A 41 -19.11 -61.11 -16.60
C LYS A 41 -17.98 -60.95 -17.63
N LYS A 42 -16.74 -60.70 -17.18
CA LYS A 42 -15.55 -61.43 -17.69
C LYS A 42 -14.28 -61.23 -16.85
N SER A 43 -13.65 -62.38 -16.59
CA SER A 43 -12.23 -62.71 -16.38
C SER A 43 -11.30 -61.78 -15.58
N VAL A 44 -10.85 -62.33 -14.44
CA VAL A 44 -9.70 -61.88 -13.65
C VAL A 44 -8.41 -62.27 -14.38
N GLY A 45 -7.70 -61.29 -14.93
CA GLY A 45 -6.27 -61.39 -15.25
C GLY A 45 -5.45 -60.69 -14.15
N PRO A 46 -4.15 -61.00 -13.99
CA PRO A 46 -3.33 -60.41 -12.93
C PRO A 46 -3.17 -58.91 -13.20
N GLN A 47 -3.78 -58.07 -12.35
CA GLN A 47 -3.63 -56.63 -12.45
C GLN A 47 -2.20 -56.23 -12.11
N THR A 48 -1.42 -55.91 -13.14
CA THR A 48 -0.21 -55.09 -13.00
C THR A 48 -0.61 -53.83 -12.26
N ARG A 49 -0.06 -53.59 -11.05
CA ARG A 49 -0.27 -52.35 -10.30
C ARG A 49 0.29 -51.20 -11.15
N GLU A 50 -0.56 -50.52 -11.92
CA GLU A 50 -0.19 -49.28 -12.58
C GLU A 50 0.31 -48.31 -11.51
N LYS A 51 1.56 -47.85 -11.68
CA LYS A 51 2.14 -46.83 -10.80
C LYS A 51 1.47 -45.50 -11.13
N PHE A 52 0.48 -45.16 -10.34
CA PHE A 52 -0.18 -43.87 -10.26
C PHE A 52 0.82 -42.71 -10.23
N THR A 53 0.68 -41.75 -11.15
CA THR A 53 1.62 -40.60 -11.26
C THR A 53 0.98 -39.29 -10.80
N LEU A 54 1.82 -38.33 -10.42
CA LEU A 54 1.39 -36.95 -10.12
C LEU A 54 0.77 -36.27 -11.35
N GLU A 55 1.23 -36.64 -12.55
CA GLU A 55 0.68 -36.15 -13.82
C GLU A 55 -0.78 -36.56 -14.00
N ASP A 56 -1.12 -37.84 -13.78
CA ASP A 56 -2.50 -38.34 -13.88
C ASP A 56 -3.46 -37.56 -12.95
N MET A 57 -2.97 -37.25 -11.76
CA MET A 57 -3.73 -36.49 -10.75
C MET A 57 -3.95 -35.03 -11.16
N LEU A 58 -3.01 -34.41 -11.86
CA LEU A 58 -3.05 -33.00 -12.26
C LEU A 58 -3.54 -32.77 -13.69
N CYS A 59 -4.04 -33.80 -14.38
CA CYS A 59 -4.70 -33.66 -15.68
C CYS A 59 -6.20 -33.40 -15.55
N PHE A 60 -6.77 -32.75 -16.55
CA PHE A 60 -8.20 -32.46 -16.65
C PHE A 60 -9.07 -33.68 -16.37
N GLN A 61 -10.19 -33.46 -15.67
CA GLN A 61 -11.26 -34.44 -15.56
C GLN A 61 -12.64 -33.78 -15.62
N LYS A 62 -13.63 -34.54 -16.12
CA LYS A 62 -15.03 -34.10 -16.20
C LYS A 62 -15.80 -34.37 -14.92
N ASP A 63 -15.56 -35.54 -14.33
CA ASP A 63 -16.27 -35.96 -13.13
C ASP A 63 -15.72 -35.27 -11.88
N SER A 64 -16.57 -35.15 -10.86
CA SER A 64 -16.16 -34.58 -9.59
C SER A 64 -15.02 -35.36 -8.92
N ILE A 65 -14.13 -34.64 -8.23
CA ILE A 65 -13.03 -35.26 -7.47
C ILE A 65 -13.56 -36.07 -6.26
N PRO A 66 -12.96 -37.23 -5.97
CA PRO A 66 -13.35 -38.08 -4.84
C PRO A 66 -12.89 -37.54 -3.47
N THR A 67 -11.81 -36.77 -3.46
CA THR A 67 -11.13 -36.19 -2.28
C THR A 67 -10.30 -34.99 -2.74
N SER A 68 -9.70 -34.25 -1.82
CA SER A 68 -8.84 -33.11 -2.15
C SER A 68 -7.55 -33.53 -2.86
N LEU A 69 -6.96 -32.62 -3.63
CA LEU A 69 -5.67 -32.82 -4.29
C LEU A 69 -4.52 -32.68 -3.30
N LEU A 70 -4.57 -31.66 -2.45
CA LEU A 70 -3.58 -31.45 -1.41
C LEU A 70 -3.94 -32.24 -0.15
N LYS A 71 -2.92 -32.58 0.64
CA LYS A 71 -3.09 -33.04 2.02
C LYS A 71 -3.58 -31.86 2.86
N ILE A 72 -4.87 -31.82 3.12
CA ILE A 72 -5.55 -30.79 3.93
C ILE A 72 -6.26 -31.43 5.12
N SER A 73 -6.70 -30.60 6.06
CA SER A 73 -7.46 -31.05 7.22
C SER A 73 -8.75 -31.79 6.82
N ASN A 74 -9.09 -32.88 7.51
CA ASN A 74 -10.20 -33.77 7.16
C ASN A 74 -11.57 -33.05 7.11
N ASP A 75 -11.79 -32.03 7.93
CA ASP A 75 -13.00 -31.20 7.95
C ASP A 75 -13.16 -30.35 6.68
N LEU A 76 -12.05 -30.09 5.97
CA LEU A 76 -12.00 -29.30 4.75
C LEU A 76 -12.17 -30.13 3.47
N VAL A 77 -11.98 -31.45 3.52
CA VAL A 77 -12.10 -32.33 2.34
C VAL A 77 -13.48 -32.23 1.68
N SER A 78 -14.55 -32.21 2.47
CA SER A 78 -15.91 -32.03 1.94
C SER A 78 -16.11 -30.68 1.24
N ARG A 79 -15.43 -29.63 1.72
CA ARG A 79 -15.44 -28.29 1.09
C ARG A 79 -14.61 -28.28 -0.18
N SER A 80 -13.46 -28.96 -0.19
CA SER A 80 -12.62 -29.14 -1.38
C SER A 80 -13.39 -29.78 -2.54
N ILE A 81 -14.15 -30.84 -2.26
CA ILE A 81 -14.99 -31.49 -3.27
C ILE A 81 -16.06 -30.51 -3.79
N LYS A 82 -16.67 -29.71 -2.90
CA LYS A 82 -17.64 -28.67 -3.29
C LYS A 82 -17.00 -27.57 -4.15
N LEU A 83 -15.76 -27.15 -3.87
CA LEU A 83 -15.03 -26.19 -4.71
C LEU A 83 -14.91 -26.72 -6.14
N PHE A 84 -14.50 -27.98 -6.29
CA PHE A 84 -14.35 -28.59 -7.61
C PHE A 84 -15.65 -28.63 -8.40
N HIS A 85 -16.78 -28.95 -7.75
CA HIS A 85 -18.10 -28.87 -8.40
C HIS A 85 -18.44 -27.46 -8.89
N VAL A 86 -18.07 -26.42 -8.13
CA VAL A 86 -18.28 -25.03 -8.56
C VAL A 86 -17.38 -24.69 -9.75
N ILE A 87 -16.14 -25.19 -9.80
CA ILE A 87 -15.24 -25.04 -10.95
C ILE A 87 -15.86 -25.72 -12.19
N LEU A 88 -16.32 -26.97 -12.09
CA LEU A 88 -16.97 -27.68 -13.21
C LEU A 88 -18.20 -26.93 -13.73
N LYS A 89 -19.02 -26.40 -12.82
CA LYS A 89 -20.18 -25.58 -13.17
C LYS A 89 -19.76 -24.30 -13.87
N TYR A 90 -18.79 -23.55 -13.35
CA TYR A 90 -18.25 -22.35 -13.99
C TYR A 90 -17.78 -22.63 -15.44
N MET A 91 -17.05 -23.73 -15.62
CA MET A 91 -16.55 -24.17 -16.92
C MET A 91 -17.66 -24.65 -17.87
N GLY A 92 -18.87 -24.95 -17.38
CA GLY A 92 -19.99 -25.40 -18.19
C GLY A 92 -19.94 -26.87 -18.61
N ILE A 93 -19.26 -27.73 -17.85
CA ILE A 93 -19.10 -29.16 -18.20
C ILE A 93 -20.42 -29.93 -18.05
N ASP A 94 -21.29 -29.54 -17.11
CA ASP A 94 -22.56 -30.22 -16.81
C ASP A 94 -23.82 -29.42 -17.21
N SER A 95 -23.67 -28.30 -17.95
CA SER A 95 -24.80 -27.43 -18.32
C SER A 95 -25.13 -27.56 -19.80
N PRO A 96 -26.36 -27.98 -20.18
CA PRO A 96 -26.79 -27.99 -21.58
C PRO A 96 -27.05 -26.56 -22.13
N ALA A 97 -27.09 -25.54 -21.26
CA ALA A 97 -27.31 -24.15 -21.61
C ALA A 97 -26.03 -23.31 -21.45
N ILE A 98 -25.92 -22.25 -22.26
CA ILE A 98 -24.89 -21.21 -22.10
C ILE A 98 -25.09 -20.54 -20.75
N ILE A 99 -24.08 -20.64 -19.88
CA ILE A 99 -24.08 -20.03 -18.55
C ILE A 99 -24.07 -18.51 -18.67
N SER A 100 -24.97 -17.84 -17.97
CA SER A 100 -25.08 -16.39 -18.00
C SER A 100 -23.89 -15.71 -17.32
N LEU A 101 -23.71 -14.41 -17.53
CA LEU A 101 -22.67 -13.64 -16.85
C LEU A 101 -22.91 -13.60 -15.34
N GLU A 102 -24.16 -13.43 -14.93
CA GLU A 102 -24.62 -13.40 -13.55
C GLU A 102 -24.32 -14.71 -12.83
N GLU A 103 -24.63 -15.85 -13.44
CA GLU A 103 -24.32 -17.17 -12.89
C GLU A 103 -22.81 -17.37 -12.72
N ARG A 104 -22.00 -16.91 -13.68
CA ARG A 104 -20.53 -16.94 -13.57
C ARG A 104 -20.05 -16.11 -12.38
N ILE A 105 -20.57 -14.90 -12.19
CA ILE A 105 -20.21 -14.03 -11.05
C ILE A 105 -20.57 -14.72 -9.73
N GLU A 106 -21.77 -15.29 -9.61
CA GLU A 106 -22.18 -16.01 -8.41
C GLU A 106 -21.26 -17.19 -8.07
N PHE A 107 -20.79 -17.94 -9.09
CA PHE A 107 -19.85 -19.03 -8.87
C PHE A 107 -18.51 -18.50 -8.34
N VAL A 108 -18.02 -17.38 -8.86
CA VAL A 108 -16.80 -16.72 -8.39
C VAL A 108 -16.96 -16.28 -6.92
N GLU A 109 -18.06 -15.60 -6.57
CA GLU A 109 -18.36 -15.22 -5.18
C GLU A 109 -18.42 -16.43 -4.23
N LYS A 110 -19.05 -17.54 -4.67
CA LYS A 110 -19.10 -18.79 -3.92
C LYS A 110 -17.69 -19.33 -3.66
N LEU A 111 -16.80 -19.31 -4.64
CA LEU A 111 -15.40 -19.74 -4.48
C LEU A 111 -14.68 -18.84 -3.46
N TYR A 112 -14.73 -17.52 -3.62
CA TYR A 112 -14.10 -16.56 -2.70
C TYR A 112 -14.59 -16.71 -1.26
N LYS A 113 -15.89 -16.93 -1.05
CA LYS A 113 -16.48 -17.17 0.29
C LYS A 113 -15.83 -18.35 1.01
N HIS A 114 -15.40 -19.36 0.29
CA HIS A 114 -14.76 -20.54 0.87
C HIS A 114 -13.25 -20.39 1.06
N THR A 115 -12.57 -19.63 0.20
CA THR A 115 -11.10 -19.65 0.07
C THR A 115 -10.38 -18.39 0.55
N LEU A 116 -10.99 -17.21 0.48
CA LEU A 116 -10.30 -15.94 0.74
C LEU A 116 -9.67 -15.87 2.14
N LYS A 117 -10.36 -16.42 3.15
CA LYS A 117 -9.91 -16.43 4.56
C LYS A 117 -9.27 -17.75 4.99
N ARG A 118 -9.14 -18.75 4.11
CA ARG A 118 -8.66 -20.11 4.44
C ARG A 118 -7.55 -20.53 3.49
N SER A 119 -6.30 -20.38 3.93
CA SER A 119 -5.10 -20.67 3.12
C SER A 119 -5.06 -22.10 2.56
N GLU A 120 -5.42 -23.12 3.34
CA GLU A 120 -5.47 -24.52 2.84
C GLU A 120 -6.43 -24.70 1.66
N LEU A 121 -7.64 -24.14 1.75
CA LEU A 121 -8.62 -24.21 0.66
C LEU A 121 -8.25 -23.30 -0.52
N ARG A 122 -7.48 -22.25 -0.28
CA ARG A 122 -6.95 -21.37 -1.31
C ARG A 122 -5.91 -22.10 -2.17
N ASP A 123 -4.95 -22.75 -1.53
CA ASP A 123 -3.95 -23.59 -2.20
C ASP A 123 -4.63 -24.71 -2.99
N GLU A 124 -5.63 -25.36 -2.39
CA GLU A 124 -6.41 -26.41 -3.03
C GLU A 124 -7.18 -25.90 -4.26
N LEU A 125 -7.81 -24.72 -4.18
CA LEU A 125 -8.50 -24.10 -5.32
C LEU A 125 -7.54 -23.87 -6.49
N PHE A 126 -6.37 -23.32 -6.21
CA PHE A 126 -5.32 -23.07 -7.18
C PHE A 126 -4.82 -24.36 -7.85
N ALA A 127 -4.61 -25.43 -7.08
CA ALA A 127 -4.25 -26.75 -7.59
C ALA A 127 -5.38 -27.35 -8.47
N GLN A 128 -6.63 -27.22 -8.05
CA GLN A 128 -7.79 -27.72 -8.79
C GLN A 128 -8.00 -26.98 -10.12
N ILE A 129 -7.84 -25.65 -10.15
CA ILE A 129 -7.93 -24.90 -11.42
C ILE A 129 -6.76 -25.28 -12.34
N SER A 130 -5.54 -25.41 -11.81
CA SER A 130 -4.37 -25.89 -12.59
C SER A 130 -4.58 -27.29 -13.17
N LYS A 131 -5.29 -28.17 -12.43
CA LYS A 131 -5.70 -29.48 -12.96
C LYS A 131 -6.64 -29.33 -14.16
N GLN A 132 -7.60 -28.42 -14.10
CA GLN A 132 -8.58 -28.20 -15.17
C GLN A 132 -8.01 -27.47 -16.40
N THR A 133 -6.83 -26.86 -16.30
CA THR A 133 -6.13 -26.24 -17.44
C THR A 133 -5.23 -27.22 -18.20
N ARG A 134 -4.75 -28.28 -17.54
CA ARG A 134 -3.79 -29.24 -18.13
C ARG A 134 -4.51 -30.35 -18.92
N ASN A 135 -4.08 -30.59 -20.16
CA ASN A 135 -4.67 -31.61 -21.04
C ASN A 135 -6.20 -31.49 -21.19
N ASN A 136 -6.72 -30.26 -21.17
CA ASN A 136 -8.14 -30.01 -21.34
C ASN A 136 -8.54 -30.22 -22.82
N PRO A 137 -9.44 -31.16 -23.14
CA PRO A 137 -9.78 -31.53 -24.50
C PRO A 137 -10.68 -30.49 -25.21
N ASP A 138 -11.30 -29.59 -24.47
CA ASP A 138 -12.22 -28.58 -25.02
C ASP A 138 -11.65 -27.18 -24.85
N ARG A 139 -11.62 -26.44 -25.96
CA ARG A 139 -11.10 -25.08 -26.00
C ARG A 139 -11.89 -24.12 -25.09
N GLY A 140 -13.22 -24.20 -25.10
CA GLY A 140 -14.08 -23.33 -24.31
C GLY A 140 -13.92 -23.58 -22.81
N TRP A 141 -13.82 -24.85 -22.41
CA TRP A 141 -13.52 -25.22 -21.03
C TRP A 141 -12.14 -24.73 -20.60
N SER A 142 -11.13 -24.87 -21.46
CA SER A 142 -9.77 -24.39 -21.16
C SER A 142 -9.74 -22.88 -20.94
N ILE A 143 -10.38 -22.10 -21.82
CA ILE A 143 -10.49 -20.64 -21.68
C ILE A 143 -11.16 -20.28 -20.34
N ARG A 144 -12.26 -20.93 -19.98
CA ARG A 144 -12.96 -20.67 -18.71
C ARG A 144 -12.13 -21.06 -17.48
N ALA A 145 -11.34 -22.13 -17.54
CA ALA A 145 -10.43 -22.49 -16.46
C ALA A 145 -9.34 -21.42 -16.25
N TRP A 146 -8.77 -20.90 -17.35
CA TRP A 146 -7.79 -19.81 -17.29
C TRP A 146 -8.39 -18.47 -16.86
N GLU A 147 -9.60 -18.15 -17.31
CA GLU A 147 -10.37 -16.98 -16.84
C GLU A 147 -10.57 -17.04 -15.31
N LEU A 148 -10.93 -18.22 -14.79
CA LEU A 148 -11.09 -18.42 -13.35
C LEU A 148 -9.77 -18.34 -12.58
N MET A 149 -8.67 -18.85 -13.16
CA MET A 149 -7.32 -18.72 -12.60
C MET A 149 -6.94 -17.23 -12.48
N TYR A 150 -7.18 -16.46 -13.54
CA TYR A 150 -6.89 -15.03 -13.59
C TYR A 150 -7.70 -14.26 -12.55
N LEU A 151 -9.02 -14.52 -12.46
CA LEU A 151 -9.90 -13.96 -11.44
C LEU A 151 -9.37 -14.18 -10.04
N CYS A 152 -8.97 -15.42 -9.71
CA CYS A 152 -8.46 -15.78 -8.38
C CYS A 152 -7.11 -15.09 -8.09
N ALA A 153 -6.17 -15.14 -9.04
CA ALA A 153 -4.84 -14.56 -8.91
C ALA A 153 -4.86 -13.03 -8.74
N SER A 154 -5.91 -12.36 -9.24
CA SER A 154 -6.07 -10.90 -9.16
C SER A 154 -6.36 -10.39 -7.74
N SER A 155 -6.88 -11.24 -6.85
CA SER A 155 -7.33 -10.81 -5.52
C SER A 155 -6.80 -11.67 -4.38
N MET A 156 -6.08 -12.76 -4.68
CA MET A 156 -5.40 -13.55 -3.66
C MET A 156 -4.24 -14.37 -4.24
N PRO A 157 -3.07 -14.38 -3.61
CA PRO A 157 -2.01 -15.33 -3.95
C PRO A 157 -2.21 -16.67 -3.22
N PRO A 158 -1.74 -17.80 -3.78
CA PRO A 158 -1.54 -19.05 -3.02
C PRO A 158 -0.43 -18.88 -1.95
N SER A 159 -0.22 -19.90 -1.12
CA SER A 159 0.94 -19.96 -0.23
C SER A 159 2.27 -19.95 -1.01
N LYS A 160 3.37 -19.59 -0.34
CA LYS A 160 4.70 -19.45 -0.98
C LYS A 160 5.11 -20.68 -1.80
N ASP A 161 4.92 -21.88 -1.23
CA ASP A 161 5.33 -23.13 -1.90
C ASP A 161 4.49 -23.38 -3.16
N ILE A 162 3.16 -23.34 -3.03
CA ILE A 162 2.23 -23.56 -4.15
C ILE A 162 2.37 -22.44 -5.20
N GLY A 163 2.65 -21.22 -4.76
CA GLY A 163 2.88 -20.07 -5.62
C GLY A 163 4.12 -20.20 -6.48
N ALA A 164 5.22 -20.77 -5.96
CA ALA A 164 6.42 -21.04 -6.75
C ALA A 164 6.10 -22.04 -7.88
N TYR A 165 5.46 -23.17 -7.54
CA TYR A 165 5.02 -24.17 -8.53
C TYR A 165 4.08 -23.56 -9.59
N LEU A 166 3.04 -22.84 -9.15
CA LEU A 166 2.08 -22.25 -10.07
C LEU A 166 2.71 -21.19 -10.98
N SER A 167 3.59 -20.34 -10.44
CA SER A 167 4.28 -19.32 -11.22
C SER A 167 5.08 -19.93 -12.37
N GLU A 168 5.80 -21.02 -12.11
CA GLU A 168 6.54 -21.75 -13.13
C GLU A 168 5.61 -22.38 -14.18
N TYR A 169 4.55 -23.04 -13.74
CA TYR A 169 3.55 -23.63 -14.65
C TYR A 169 2.88 -22.57 -15.54
N ILE A 170 2.41 -21.47 -14.95
CA ILE A 170 1.75 -20.37 -15.67
C ILE A 170 2.74 -19.72 -16.65
N HIS A 171 4.00 -19.53 -16.23
CA HIS A 171 5.05 -19.01 -17.11
C HIS A 171 5.29 -19.93 -18.32
N PHE A 172 5.35 -21.25 -18.11
CA PHE A 172 5.47 -22.22 -19.19
C PHE A 172 4.31 -22.12 -20.18
N VAL A 173 3.07 -22.04 -19.70
CA VAL A 173 1.89 -21.94 -20.56
C VAL A 173 1.85 -20.61 -21.32
N ALA A 174 2.15 -19.50 -20.65
CA ALA A 174 2.15 -18.16 -21.23
C ALA A 174 3.15 -18.01 -22.40
N HIS A 175 4.28 -18.73 -22.35
CA HIS A 175 5.33 -18.68 -23.38
C HIS A 175 5.38 -19.94 -24.26
N GLY A 176 4.41 -20.84 -24.11
CA GLY A 176 4.34 -22.08 -24.89
C GLY A 176 3.95 -21.81 -26.34
N ALA A 177 4.84 -22.12 -27.29
CA ALA A 177 4.62 -21.88 -28.72
C ALA A 177 3.39 -22.63 -29.29
N THR A 178 3.06 -23.79 -28.71
CA THR A 178 1.92 -24.65 -29.12
C THR A 178 0.64 -24.36 -28.35
N THR A 179 0.66 -23.48 -27.36
CA THR A 179 -0.52 -23.11 -26.56
C THR A 179 -1.48 -22.25 -27.38
N ASP A 180 -2.79 -22.42 -27.22
CA ASP A 180 -3.82 -21.54 -27.84
C ASP A 180 -3.59 -20.05 -27.50
N ALA A 181 -3.85 -19.16 -28.46
CA ALA A 181 -3.53 -17.75 -28.33
C ALA A 181 -4.29 -17.05 -27.18
N ASP A 182 -5.58 -17.34 -27.00
CA ASP A 182 -6.39 -16.73 -25.95
C ASP A 182 -5.95 -17.25 -24.58
N VAL A 183 -5.61 -18.54 -24.50
CA VAL A 183 -5.03 -19.15 -23.30
C VAL A 183 -3.70 -18.50 -22.93
N ARG A 184 -2.80 -18.22 -23.89
CA ARG A 184 -1.54 -17.52 -23.61
C ARG A 184 -1.76 -16.13 -23.04
N VAL A 185 -2.73 -15.37 -23.57
CA VAL A 185 -3.09 -14.03 -23.06
C VAL A 185 -3.59 -14.13 -21.61
N LEU A 186 -4.51 -15.05 -21.32
CA LEU A 186 -5.02 -15.27 -19.96
C LEU A 186 -3.92 -15.73 -19.01
N ALA A 187 -3.02 -16.62 -19.45
CA ALA A 187 -1.88 -17.07 -18.65
C ALA A 187 -0.91 -15.92 -18.34
N LEU A 188 -0.63 -15.04 -19.31
CA LEU A 188 0.19 -13.84 -19.09
C LEU A 188 -0.47 -12.87 -18.11
N ASN A 189 -1.78 -12.61 -18.26
CA ASN A 189 -2.55 -11.79 -17.33
C ASN A 189 -2.54 -12.39 -15.91
N THR A 190 -2.72 -13.71 -15.81
CA THR A 190 -2.64 -14.46 -14.55
C THR A 190 -1.26 -14.31 -13.91
N LEU A 191 -0.19 -14.43 -14.69
CA LEU A 191 1.18 -14.29 -14.18
C LEU A 191 1.43 -12.90 -13.59
N ASN A 192 0.96 -11.85 -14.28
CA ASN A 192 1.08 -10.48 -13.81
C ASN A 192 0.23 -10.22 -12.56
N ALA A 193 -1.01 -10.72 -12.55
CA ALA A 193 -1.89 -10.66 -11.38
C ALA A 193 -1.29 -11.38 -10.17
N LEU A 194 -0.70 -12.57 -10.36
CA LEU A 194 -0.04 -13.32 -9.32
C LEU A 194 1.16 -12.57 -8.73
N LYS A 195 2.00 -11.94 -9.58
CA LYS A 195 3.11 -11.11 -9.09
C LYS A 195 2.60 -9.95 -8.22
N ARG A 196 1.52 -9.28 -8.64
CA ARG A 196 0.90 -8.17 -7.89
C ARG A 196 0.32 -8.67 -6.56
N SER A 197 -0.46 -9.74 -6.57
CA SER A 197 -1.10 -10.26 -5.36
C SER A 197 -0.13 -10.93 -4.39
N VAL A 198 0.98 -11.51 -4.86
CA VAL A 198 2.06 -12.01 -3.96
C VAL A 198 2.70 -10.85 -3.20
N LYS A 199 2.90 -9.69 -3.84
CA LYS A 199 3.43 -8.50 -3.18
C LYS A 199 2.40 -7.89 -2.22
N ALA A 200 1.15 -7.76 -2.67
CA ALA A 200 0.11 -7.07 -1.91
C ALA A 200 -0.53 -7.92 -0.80
N GLY A 201 -0.46 -9.25 -0.92
CA GLY A 201 -1.19 -10.19 -0.09
C GLY A 201 -2.64 -10.39 -0.57
N PRO A 202 -3.43 -11.22 0.14
CA PRO A 202 -4.83 -11.44 -0.21
C PRO A 202 -5.72 -10.25 0.17
N ARG A 203 -6.77 -10.00 -0.63
CA ARG A 203 -7.86 -9.06 -0.30
C ARG A 203 -8.49 -9.37 1.07
N ILE A 204 -9.01 -8.33 1.71
CA ILE A 204 -9.72 -8.43 2.99
C ILE A 204 -11.21 -8.77 2.77
N THR A 205 -11.81 -8.16 1.74
CA THR A 205 -13.21 -8.42 1.36
C THR A 205 -13.29 -9.22 0.06
N ILE A 206 -14.40 -9.92 -0.13
CA ILE A 206 -14.70 -10.55 -1.43
C ILE A 206 -14.83 -9.43 -2.46
N PRO A 207 -14.24 -9.56 -3.67
CA PRO A 207 -14.42 -8.59 -4.74
C PRO A 207 -15.91 -8.34 -5.01
N ALA A 208 -16.29 -7.07 -5.18
CA ALA A 208 -17.67 -6.70 -5.42
C ALA A 208 -18.18 -7.23 -6.78
N TRP A 209 -19.49 -7.35 -6.91
CA TRP A 209 -20.14 -7.80 -8.14
C TRP A 209 -19.62 -7.05 -9.38
N GLU A 210 -19.55 -5.72 -9.28
CA GLU A 210 -19.14 -4.87 -10.40
C GLU A 210 -17.65 -5.05 -10.75
N GLU A 211 -16.80 -5.41 -9.77
CA GLU A 211 -15.38 -5.72 -10.01
C GLU A 211 -15.22 -7.02 -10.81
N ILE A 212 -15.95 -8.06 -10.44
CA ILE A 212 -15.93 -9.36 -11.13
C ILE A 212 -16.50 -9.21 -12.54
N GLU A 213 -17.63 -8.53 -12.67
CA GLU A 213 -18.27 -8.24 -13.95
C GLU A 213 -17.34 -7.45 -14.89
N ALA A 214 -16.67 -6.41 -14.37
CA ALA A 214 -15.74 -5.59 -15.13
C ALA A 214 -14.57 -6.41 -15.65
N LEU A 215 -13.96 -7.27 -14.82
CA LEU A 215 -12.86 -8.15 -15.25
C LEU A 215 -13.32 -9.14 -16.33
N LEU A 216 -14.48 -9.78 -16.15
CA LEU A 216 -15.06 -10.73 -17.12
C LEU A 216 -15.43 -10.08 -18.46
N THR A 217 -15.70 -8.78 -18.47
CA THR A 217 -16.08 -8.02 -19.68
C THR A 217 -14.97 -7.10 -20.17
N SER A 218 -13.75 -7.22 -19.62
CA SER A 218 -12.59 -6.38 -19.95
C SER A 218 -12.85 -4.88 -19.84
N ARG A 219 -13.69 -4.46 -18.89
CA ARG A 219 -13.93 -3.06 -18.54
C ARG A 219 -13.06 -2.65 -17.35
N LYS A 220 -12.73 -1.37 -17.28
CA LYS A 220 -12.14 -0.75 -16.09
C LYS A 220 -13.22 -0.02 -15.30
N LEU A 221 -13.15 -0.09 -13.99
CA LEU A 221 -13.97 0.73 -13.11
C LEU A 221 -13.29 2.07 -12.87
N THR A 222 -14.04 3.05 -12.40
CA THR A 222 -13.50 4.37 -12.04
C THR A 222 -13.88 4.76 -10.61
N THR A 223 -13.02 5.55 -9.96
CA THR A 223 -13.29 6.14 -8.66
C THR A 223 -12.66 7.53 -8.56
N ILE A 224 -13.18 8.35 -7.66
CA ILE A 224 -12.78 9.75 -7.50
C ILE A 224 -11.77 9.87 -6.36
N VAL A 225 -10.66 10.56 -6.63
CA VAL A 225 -9.68 10.98 -5.62
C VAL A 225 -9.73 12.49 -5.50
N PHE A 226 -9.98 12.97 -4.28
CA PHE A 226 -10.05 14.39 -3.97
C PHE A 226 -8.69 14.94 -3.54
N PHE A 227 -8.47 16.23 -3.75
CA PHE A 227 -7.40 17.00 -3.13
C PHE A 227 -7.96 17.81 -1.94
N LEU A 228 -7.08 18.44 -1.18
CA LEU A 228 -7.47 19.20 0.02
C LEU A 228 -8.19 20.53 -0.28
N ASP A 229 -8.18 20.98 -1.53
CA ASP A 229 -8.95 22.13 -2.01
C ASP A 229 -10.32 21.71 -2.61
N GLU A 230 -10.74 20.46 -2.38
CA GLU A 230 -11.97 19.84 -2.88
C GLU A 230 -12.03 19.66 -4.41
N THR A 231 -10.97 20.02 -5.15
CA THR A 231 -10.82 19.54 -6.53
C THR A 231 -10.62 18.03 -6.54
N PHE A 232 -10.82 17.40 -7.70
CA PHE A 232 -10.73 15.95 -7.81
C PHE A 232 -10.27 15.49 -9.19
N GLU A 233 -9.72 14.30 -9.23
CA GLU A 233 -9.44 13.55 -10.45
C GLU A 233 -10.11 12.18 -10.39
N GLU A 234 -10.47 11.66 -11.56
CA GLU A 234 -10.99 10.31 -11.70
C GLU A 234 -9.86 9.37 -12.09
N ILE A 235 -9.70 8.28 -11.33
CA ILE A 235 -8.72 7.22 -11.61
C ILE A 235 -9.43 5.93 -11.99
N THR A 236 -8.77 5.10 -12.78
CA THR A 236 -9.25 3.76 -13.10
C THR A 236 -8.80 2.75 -12.05
N TYR A 237 -9.58 1.70 -11.84
CA TYR A 237 -9.16 0.57 -11.02
C TYR A 237 -9.77 -0.76 -11.49
N ASP A 238 -9.09 -1.84 -11.12
CA ASP A 238 -9.50 -3.22 -11.29
C ASP A 238 -9.39 -4.01 -9.97
N MET A 239 -9.69 -5.31 -10.01
CA MET A 239 -9.64 -6.20 -8.85
C MET A 239 -8.27 -6.29 -8.15
N ALA A 240 -7.19 -5.94 -8.87
CA ALA A 240 -5.80 -6.04 -8.43
C ALA A 240 -5.16 -4.68 -8.08
N THR A 241 -5.88 -3.58 -8.27
CA THR A 241 -5.35 -2.22 -8.10
C THR A 241 -5.14 -1.90 -6.62
N THR A 242 -3.89 -1.62 -6.28
CA THR A 242 -3.46 -1.21 -4.94
C THR A 242 -3.40 0.32 -4.81
N VAL A 243 -3.25 0.81 -3.58
CA VAL A 243 -3.00 2.23 -3.31
C VAL A 243 -1.75 2.73 -4.03
N ALA A 244 -0.67 1.95 -4.07
CA ALA A 244 0.55 2.32 -4.80
C ALA A 244 0.28 2.50 -6.30
N ASP A 245 -0.46 1.57 -6.92
CA ASP A 245 -0.81 1.65 -8.34
C ASP A 245 -1.68 2.88 -8.63
N ALA A 246 -2.66 3.16 -7.76
CA ALA A 246 -3.54 4.32 -7.86
C ALA A 246 -2.78 5.65 -7.70
N VAL A 247 -1.80 5.70 -6.80
CA VAL A 247 -0.92 6.87 -6.64
C VAL A 247 -0.07 7.11 -7.87
N GLU A 248 0.47 6.05 -8.48
CA GLU A 248 1.25 6.15 -9.72
C GLU A 248 0.39 6.65 -10.89
N GLU A 249 -0.82 6.11 -11.08
CA GLU A 249 -1.76 6.57 -12.10
C GLU A 249 -2.14 8.05 -11.89
N LEU A 250 -2.53 8.42 -10.68
CA LEU A 250 -2.90 9.79 -10.33
C LEU A 250 -1.75 10.77 -10.56
N ALA A 251 -0.53 10.39 -10.15
CA ALA A 251 0.66 11.21 -10.38
C ALA A 251 0.92 11.44 -11.87
N GLY A 252 0.67 10.42 -12.71
CA GLY A 252 0.70 10.54 -14.17
C GLY A 252 -0.34 11.54 -14.71
N ILE A 253 -1.58 11.46 -14.24
CA ILE A 253 -2.69 12.34 -14.64
C ILE A 253 -2.37 13.81 -14.34
N ILE A 254 -1.93 14.10 -13.11
CA ILE A 254 -1.62 15.47 -12.67
C ILE A 254 -0.21 15.93 -13.03
N LYS A 255 0.57 15.10 -13.74
CA LYS A 255 1.96 15.36 -14.15
C LYS A 255 2.91 15.66 -12.98
N LEU A 256 2.70 14.98 -11.85
CA LEU A 256 3.57 15.07 -10.67
C LEU A 256 4.76 14.11 -10.83
N SER A 257 5.96 14.65 -11.04
CA SER A 257 7.16 13.83 -11.28
C SER A 257 7.73 13.19 -10.01
N VAL A 258 7.71 13.92 -8.89
CA VAL A 258 8.24 13.48 -7.59
C VAL A 258 7.10 13.25 -6.61
N TYR A 259 6.50 12.07 -6.65
CA TYR A 259 5.33 11.73 -5.83
C TYR A 259 5.63 10.82 -4.63
N SER A 260 6.90 10.45 -4.39
CA SER A 260 7.26 9.51 -3.30
C SER A 260 6.91 9.98 -1.88
N SER A 261 6.69 11.27 -1.68
CA SER A 261 6.20 11.85 -0.41
C SER A 261 4.68 11.94 -0.32
N PHE A 262 3.93 11.55 -1.36
CA PHE A 262 2.48 11.62 -1.44
C PHE A 262 1.87 10.23 -1.41
N SER A 263 0.62 10.16 -0.96
CA SER A 263 -0.17 8.94 -0.99
C SER A 263 -1.65 9.24 -0.81
N LEU A 264 -2.48 8.19 -0.84
CA LEU A 264 -3.89 8.26 -0.55
C LEU A 264 -4.15 8.16 0.95
N PHE A 265 -5.16 8.89 1.37
CA PHE A 265 -5.72 8.90 2.71
C PHE A 265 -7.21 8.60 2.62
N GLU A 266 -7.74 7.86 3.58
CA GLU A 266 -9.16 7.86 3.86
C GLU A 266 -9.50 9.12 4.68
N CYS A 267 -10.39 9.95 4.15
CA CYS A 267 -10.97 11.05 4.90
C CYS A 267 -12.35 10.62 5.39
N ARG A 268 -12.56 10.65 6.71
CA ARG A 268 -13.85 10.41 7.36
C ARG A 268 -14.40 11.72 7.88
N LYS A 269 -15.58 12.10 7.42
CA LYS A 269 -16.31 13.27 7.88
C LYS A 269 -17.62 12.85 8.51
N VAL A 270 -17.78 13.13 9.81
CA VAL A 270 -19.04 12.96 10.51
C VAL A 270 -19.89 14.20 10.29
N VAL A 271 -21.05 14.04 9.64
CA VAL A 271 -22.01 15.13 9.45
C VAL A 271 -23.14 14.94 10.45
N ASN A 272 -23.16 15.79 11.48
CA ASN A 272 -24.25 15.85 12.45
C ASN A 272 -25.45 16.56 11.80
N GLY A 273 -26.65 15.97 11.85
CA GLY A 273 -27.87 16.50 11.22
C GLY A 273 -28.42 17.83 11.80
N SER A 274 -27.66 18.55 12.61
CA SER A 274 -28.03 19.85 13.14
C SER A 274 -27.26 20.96 12.41
N LYS A 275 -27.92 22.11 12.18
CA LYS A 275 -27.41 23.30 11.46
C LYS A 275 -26.23 24.02 12.17
N SER A 276 -25.38 23.29 12.88
CA SER A 276 -24.11 23.80 13.37
C SER A 276 -23.10 23.76 12.22
N SER A 277 -22.62 24.93 11.81
CA SER A 277 -21.41 25.10 10.98
C SER A 277 -20.16 24.80 11.82
N GLU A 278 -20.18 23.66 12.50
CA GLU A 278 -18.97 23.06 13.02
C GLU A 278 -18.33 22.36 11.83
N ILE A 279 -17.10 22.75 11.53
CA ILE A 279 -16.22 21.96 10.67
C ILE A 279 -16.17 20.60 11.36
N GLY A 280 -16.97 19.64 10.87
CA GLY A 280 -17.02 18.30 11.42
C GLY A 280 -15.60 17.78 11.51
N ASN A 281 -15.26 17.06 12.57
CA ASN A 281 -13.91 16.51 12.74
C ASN A 281 -13.58 15.61 11.55
N GLU A 282 -12.90 16.17 10.55
CA GLU A 282 -12.36 15.43 9.41
C GLU A 282 -11.14 14.69 9.89
N GLU A 283 -11.24 13.37 9.92
CA GLU A 283 -10.14 12.49 10.27
C GLU A 283 -9.50 11.96 8.99
N TYR A 284 -8.19 12.16 8.85
CA TYR A 284 -7.40 11.69 7.72
C TYR A 284 -6.53 10.51 8.14
N ILE A 285 -6.80 9.34 7.60
CA ILE A 285 -6.11 8.07 7.91
C ILE A 285 -5.26 7.67 6.72
N GLY A 286 -3.95 7.53 6.92
CA GLY A 286 -3.02 7.11 5.86
C GLY A 286 -3.29 5.69 5.41
N LEU A 287 -3.22 5.44 4.11
CA LEU A 287 -3.44 4.11 3.54
C LEU A 287 -2.12 3.41 3.23
N ASP A 288 -2.07 2.11 3.54
CA ASP A 288 -0.96 1.23 3.18
C ASP A 288 -0.87 1.08 1.66
N ASP A 289 0.34 1.14 1.12
CA ASP A 289 0.62 1.09 -0.32
C ASP A 289 0.12 -0.20 -0.97
N ASN A 290 0.02 -1.30 -0.21
CA ASN A 290 -0.44 -2.60 -0.69
C ASN A 290 -1.94 -2.83 -0.48
N LYS A 291 -2.65 -1.91 0.19
CA LYS A 291 -4.11 -2.05 0.36
C LYS A 291 -4.81 -1.91 -0.99
N TYR A 292 -5.83 -2.72 -1.22
CA TYR A 292 -6.58 -2.71 -2.47
C TYR A 292 -7.65 -1.60 -2.49
N ILE A 293 -7.80 -0.93 -3.63
CA ILE A 293 -8.84 0.09 -3.83
C ILE A 293 -10.24 -0.51 -3.67
N GLY A 294 -10.48 -1.71 -4.20
CA GLY A 294 -11.78 -2.39 -4.07
C GLY A 294 -12.17 -2.70 -2.61
N ASP A 295 -11.20 -3.03 -1.75
CA ASP A 295 -11.45 -3.24 -0.31
C ASP A 295 -11.87 -1.92 0.36
N LEU A 296 -11.19 -0.82 0.04
CA LEU A 296 -11.50 0.52 0.56
C LEU A 296 -12.90 0.98 0.17
N LEU A 297 -13.25 0.84 -1.10
CA LEU A 297 -14.58 1.25 -1.58
C LEU A 297 -15.70 0.39 -0.97
N SER A 298 -15.44 -0.90 -0.75
CA SER A 298 -16.38 -1.80 -0.05
C SER A 298 -16.56 -1.42 1.42
N GLU A 299 -15.47 -1.03 2.10
CA GLU A 299 -15.51 -0.50 3.47
C GLU A 299 -16.30 0.81 3.54
N PHE A 300 -16.12 1.72 2.59
CA PHE A 300 -16.84 3.00 2.54
C PHE A 300 -18.34 2.82 2.35
N LYS A 301 -18.74 1.92 1.42
CA LYS A 301 -20.15 1.52 1.24
C LYS A 301 -20.73 0.95 2.54
N SER A 302 -20.00 0.03 3.18
CA SER A 302 -20.44 -0.62 4.43
C SER A 302 -20.56 0.34 5.62
N ALA A 303 -19.68 1.34 5.71
CA ALA A 303 -19.72 2.34 6.78
C ALA A 303 -20.96 3.25 6.68
N LYS A 304 -21.37 3.59 5.45
CA LYS A 304 -22.57 4.37 5.18
C LYS A 304 -23.86 3.66 5.63
N ASP A 305 -23.92 2.33 5.50
CA ASP A 305 -25.11 1.54 5.84
C ASP A 305 -25.27 1.29 7.36
N ARG A 306 -24.17 1.27 8.12
CA ARG A 306 -24.18 0.94 9.56
C ARG A 306 -24.65 2.11 10.44
N ASN A 307 -24.36 3.35 10.05
CA ASN A 307 -24.62 4.52 10.89
C ASN A 307 -26.01 5.11 10.61
N LYS A 308 -27.06 4.45 11.12
CA LYS A 308 -28.43 4.99 11.10
C LYS A 308 -28.59 6.15 12.11
N GLY A 309 -28.12 7.35 11.74
CA GLY A 309 -28.31 8.59 12.52
C GLY A 309 -27.26 9.66 12.26
N GLU A 310 -26.02 9.26 11.93
CA GLU A 310 -24.91 10.14 11.56
C GLU A 310 -24.49 9.83 10.12
N ILE A 311 -24.43 10.84 9.25
CA ILE A 311 -23.96 10.62 7.88
C ILE A 311 -22.43 10.65 7.93
N LEU A 312 -21.82 9.47 7.86
CA LEU A 312 -20.37 9.34 7.72
C LEU A 312 -20.00 9.35 6.23
N HIS A 313 -19.36 10.42 5.80
CA HIS A 313 -18.81 10.54 4.45
C HIS A 313 -17.36 10.08 4.44
N CYS A 314 -17.09 8.98 3.74
CA CYS A 314 -15.74 8.52 3.41
C CYS A 314 -15.35 8.98 2.00
N LYS A 315 -14.17 9.56 1.85
CA LYS A 315 -13.58 9.90 0.53
C LYS A 315 -12.10 9.53 0.47
N LEU A 316 -11.60 9.19 -0.72
CA LEU A 316 -10.17 9.07 -0.98
C LEU A 316 -9.59 10.48 -1.17
N VAL A 317 -8.49 10.77 -0.49
CA VAL A 317 -7.81 12.07 -0.57
C VAL A 317 -6.33 11.86 -0.89
N PHE A 318 -5.83 12.53 -1.92
CA PHE A 318 -4.41 12.56 -2.23
C PHE A 318 -3.72 13.67 -1.43
N LYS A 319 -2.75 13.28 -0.60
CA LYS A 319 -2.06 14.20 0.30
C LYS A 319 -0.59 13.83 0.43
N LYS A 320 0.25 14.84 0.71
CA LYS A 320 1.62 14.61 1.15
C LYS A 320 1.64 13.95 2.53
N ARG A 321 2.28 12.78 2.64
CA ARG A 321 2.46 12.04 3.90
C ARG A 321 3.29 12.84 4.90
N LEU A 322 4.41 13.38 4.44
CA LEU A 322 5.33 14.17 5.25
C LEU A 322 6.15 15.14 4.39
N PHE A 323 6.62 16.22 5.02
CA PHE A 323 7.47 17.21 4.40
C PHE A 323 8.94 16.94 4.75
N ARG A 324 9.68 16.31 3.83
CA ARG A 324 11.10 16.00 4.03
C ARG A 324 11.96 17.24 3.88
N GLU A 325 13.14 17.20 4.47
CA GLU A 325 14.17 18.20 4.22
C GLU A 325 14.69 18.10 2.77
N SER A 326 14.77 16.88 2.22
CA SER A 326 15.13 16.66 0.80
C SER A 326 14.16 17.32 -0.19
N ASP A 327 12.89 17.50 0.19
CA ASP A 327 11.85 18.05 -0.66
C ASP A 327 12.11 19.54 -1.00
N GLU A 328 12.97 20.23 -0.25
CA GLU A 328 13.36 21.63 -0.52
C GLU A 328 14.06 21.81 -1.88
N ALA A 329 14.66 20.74 -2.42
CA ALA A 329 15.32 20.77 -3.73
C ALA A 329 14.35 20.56 -4.90
N VAL A 330 13.08 20.24 -4.62
CA VAL A 330 12.09 19.92 -5.66
C VAL A 330 11.46 21.22 -6.15
N THR A 331 11.66 21.52 -7.44
CA THR A 331 11.12 22.72 -8.12
C THR A 331 9.96 22.41 -9.05
N ASP A 332 9.44 21.18 -9.04
CA ASP A 332 8.27 20.77 -9.81
C ASP A 332 7.05 21.67 -9.43
N PRO A 333 6.41 22.36 -10.39
CA PRO A 333 5.30 23.26 -10.10
C PRO A 333 4.11 22.58 -9.42
N MET A 334 3.76 21.35 -9.84
CA MET A 334 2.65 20.60 -9.25
C MET A 334 2.99 20.20 -7.81
N PHE A 335 4.23 19.79 -7.57
CA PHE A 335 4.72 19.50 -6.23
C PHE A 335 4.61 20.70 -5.28
N VAL A 336 5.04 21.88 -5.76
CA VAL A 336 4.97 23.13 -4.99
C VAL A 336 3.52 23.55 -4.76
N GLN A 337 2.65 23.42 -5.77
CA GLN A 337 1.23 23.74 -5.66
C GLN A 337 0.53 22.84 -4.64
N LEU A 338 0.70 21.52 -4.72
CA LEU A 338 0.12 20.60 -3.73
C LEU A 338 0.68 20.81 -2.32
N SER A 339 1.96 21.16 -2.21
CA SER A 339 2.58 21.53 -0.93
C SER A 339 1.95 22.80 -0.35
N TYR A 340 1.67 23.80 -1.19
CA TYR A 340 0.97 25.02 -0.79
C TYR A 340 -0.46 24.73 -0.34
N VAL A 341 -1.23 24.01 -1.14
CA VAL A 341 -2.62 23.63 -0.81
C VAL A 341 -2.67 22.90 0.54
N GLN A 342 -1.74 21.99 0.80
CA GLN A 342 -1.69 21.28 2.07
C GLN A 342 -1.32 22.16 3.27
N LEU A 343 -0.31 23.02 3.14
CA LEU A 343 0.06 23.93 4.23
C LEU A 343 -1.00 25.01 4.48
N GLN A 344 -1.68 25.46 3.43
CA GLN A 344 -2.85 26.32 3.55
C GLN A 344 -3.95 25.60 4.33
N HIS A 345 -4.33 24.39 3.93
CA HIS A 345 -5.34 23.59 4.64
C HIS A 345 -4.99 23.42 6.12
N ASP A 346 -3.75 23.04 6.44
CA ASP A 346 -3.28 22.89 7.81
C ASP A 346 -3.33 24.23 8.59
N TYR A 347 -2.97 25.35 7.97
CA TYR A 347 -3.09 26.68 8.56
C TYR A 347 -4.54 27.05 8.89
N ILE A 348 -5.47 26.85 7.95
CA ILE A 348 -6.89 27.16 8.14
C ILE A 348 -7.54 26.31 9.24
N LEU A 349 -7.11 25.06 9.40
CA LEU A 349 -7.52 24.22 10.53
C LEU A 349 -6.99 24.70 11.89
N GLY A 350 -6.11 25.72 11.90
CA GLY A 350 -5.49 26.25 13.09
C GLY A 350 -4.31 25.39 13.58
N ASN A 351 -3.71 24.56 12.71
CA ASN A 351 -2.62 23.69 13.13
C ASN A 351 -1.33 24.44 13.45
N TYR A 352 -1.18 25.67 12.93
CA TYR A 352 -0.06 26.55 13.19
C TYR A 352 -0.51 27.71 14.11
N PRO A 353 -0.26 27.63 15.42
CA PRO A 353 -0.66 28.68 16.37
C PRO A 353 0.26 29.90 16.26
N VAL A 354 0.04 30.71 15.24
CA VAL A 354 0.84 31.91 14.95
C VAL A 354 0.29 33.15 15.67
N GLY A 355 1.16 34.14 15.87
CA GLY A 355 0.79 35.42 16.48
C GLY A 355 0.03 36.34 15.52
N ARG A 356 -0.35 37.52 16.03
CA ARG A 356 -1.11 38.55 15.27
C ARG A 356 -0.45 38.91 13.94
N ASP A 357 0.82 39.29 14.00
CA ASP A 357 1.53 39.80 12.81
C ASP A 357 1.64 38.74 11.73
N ASP A 358 2.06 37.53 12.10
CA ASP A 358 2.13 36.39 11.18
C ASP A 358 0.77 36.01 10.62
N ALA A 359 -0.29 36.01 11.43
CA ALA A 359 -1.65 35.73 10.95
C ALA A 359 -2.11 36.76 9.92
N SER A 360 -1.87 38.05 10.18
CA SER A 360 -2.22 39.12 9.23
C SER A 360 -1.45 38.98 7.91
N GLN A 361 -0.15 38.66 7.99
CA GLN A 361 0.71 38.47 6.82
C GLN A 361 0.31 37.22 6.01
N LEU A 362 0.10 36.09 6.67
CA LEU A 362 -0.27 34.82 6.03
C LEU A 362 -1.65 34.91 5.37
N SER A 363 -2.62 35.59 5.99
CA SER A 363 -3.93 35.85 5.38
C SER A 363 -3.79 36.75 4.14
N ALA A 364 -3.05 37.86 4.23
CA ALA A 364 -2.83 38.75 3.10
C ALA A 364 -2.14 38.05 1.91
N LEU A 365 -1.13 37.22 2.18
CA LEU A 365 -0.44 36.43 1.14
C LEU A 365 -1.39 35.47 0.42
N GLN A 366 -2.26 34.77 1.15
CA GLN A 366 -3.23 33.85 0.54
C GLN A 366 -4.26 34.59 -0.31
N ILE A 367 -4.73 35.76 0.15
CA ILE A 367 -5.62 36.62 -0.63
C ILE A 367 -4.92 37.06 -1.93
N LEU A 368 -3.66 37.49 -1.84
CA LEU A 368 -2.87 37.87 -3.02
C LEU A 368 -2.71 36.71 -4.01
N VAL A 369 -2.50 35.48 -3.52
CA VAL A 369 -2.46 34.28 -4.37
C VAL A 369 -3.81 34.08 -5.10
N GLU A 370 -4.93 34.26 -4.40
CA GLU A 370 -6.27 34.05 -4.97
C GLU A 370 -6.62 35.11 -6.02
N ILE A 371 -6.57 36.41 -5.68
CA ILE A 371 -7.11 37.48 -6.53
C ILE A 371 -6.06 38.32 -7.25
N GLY A 372 -4.78 38.27 -6.84
CA GLY A 372 -3.75 39.19 -7.34
C GLY A 372 -3.80 40.55 -6.62
N PHE A 373 -2.87 41.44 -6.92
CA PHE A 373 -2.82 42.75 -6.26
C PHE A 373 -3.92 43.69 -6.78
N ILE A 374 -4.54 44.45 -5.88
CA ILE A 374 -5.53 45.48 -6.17
C ILE A 374 -5.28 46.72 -5.29
N ASP A 375 -5.46 47.92 -5.84
CA ASP A 375 -5.15 49.17 -5.12
C ASP A 375 -6.12 49.45 -3.96
N ASN A 376 -7.39 49.08 -4.13
CA ASN A 376 -8.46 49.37 -3.16
C ASN A 376 -9.14 48.10 -2.63
N PRO A 377 -8.49 47.33 -1.73
CA PRO A 377 -9.05 46.10 -1.17
C PRO A 377 -10.45 46.26 -0.56
N GLU A 378 -10.72 47.39 0.09
CA GLU A 378 -12.02 47.70 0.72
C GLU A 378 -13.18 47.76 -0.27
N SER A 379 -12.89 48.02 -1.56
CA SER A 379 -13.90 48.05 -2.62
C SER A 379 -14.18 46.68 -3.24
N CYS A 380 -13.38 45.65 -2.91
CA CYS A 380 -13.56 44.30 -3.41
C CYS A 380 -14.75 43.64 -2.71
N VAL A 381 -15.77 43.27 -3.49
CA VAL A 381 -17.01 42.65 -2.97
C VAL A 381 -16.73 41.34 -2.23
N GLU A 382 -15.70 40.60 -2.66
CA GLU A 382 -15.31 39.31 -2.07
C GLU A 382 -14.34 39.45 -0.89
N TRP A 383 -13.90 40.66 -0.52
CA TRP A 383 -12.88 40.86 0.51
C TRP A 383 -13.25 40.17 1.83
N ILE A 384 -14.50 40.34 2.25
CA ILE A 384 -15.00 39.77 3.50
C ILE A 384 -15.04 38.23 3.46
N SER A 385 -15.41 37.61 2.34
CA SER A 385 -15.43 36.15 2.22
C SER A 385 -14.02 35.57 2.15
N LEU A 386 -13.08 36.30 1.52
CA LEU A 386 -11.67 35.93 1.47
C LEU A 386 -11.02 35.98 2.87
N LEU A 387 -11.35 37.01 3.66
CA LEU A 387 -10.92 37.08 5.06
C LEU A 387 -11.43 35.90 5.88
N GLU A 388 -12.72 35.56 5.75
CA GLU A 388 -13.33 34.42 6.45
C GLU A 388 -12.76 33.06 6.00
N ARG A 389 -12.35 32.95 4.73
CA ARG A 389 -11.73 31.75 4.16
C ARG A 389 -10.28 31.58 4.58
N PHE A 390 -9.50 32.66 4.66
CA PHE A 390 -8.05 32.60 4.83
C PHE A 390 -7.54 32.95 6.23
N LEU A 391 -8.38 33.48 7.11
CA LEU A 391 -8.06 33.67 8.53
C LEU A 391 -8.59 32.49 9.35
N PRO A 392 -7.73 31.72 10.05
CA PRO A 392 -8.17 30.58 10.84
C PRO A 392 -9.19 31.01 11.90
N ARG A 393 -10.29 30.25 12.06
CA ARG A 393 -11.40 30.61 12.95
C ARG A 393 -10.94 30.86 14.39
N GLN A 394 -9.99 30.05 14.89
CA GLN A 394 -9.43 30.16 16.24
C GLN A 394 -8.65 31.47 16.44
N VAL A 395 -8.08 32.03 15.37
CA VAL A 395 -7.39 33.33 15.39
C VAL A 395 -8.40 34.46 15.21
N ALA A 396 -9.36 34.30 14.30
CA ALA A 396 -10.39 35.28 14.01
C ALA A 396 -11.18 35.70 15.26
N ILE A 397 -11.51 34.77 16.17
CA ILE A 397 -12.26 35.04 17.40
C ILE A 397 -11.48 35.80 18.49
N THR A 398 -10.16 35.97 18.34
CA THR A 398 -9.34 36.63 19.37
C THR A 398 -9.52 38.14 19.41
N ARG A 399 -10.06 38.76 18.34
CA ARG A 399 -10.19 40.21 18.17
C ARG A 399 -11.42 40.55 17.32
N ALA A 400 -11.77 41.83 17.25
CA ALA A 400 -12.86 42.29 16.39
C ALA A 400 -12.51 42.10 14.90
N LYS A 401 -13.50 41.68 14.10
CA LYS A 401 -13.35 41.45 12.66
C LYS A 401 -12.75 42.65 11.92
N ARG A 402 -13.18 43.86 12.28
CA ARG A 402 -12.69 45.12 11.69
C ARG A 402 -11.21 45.38 11.98
N ASP A 403 -10.72 45.00 13.15
CA ASP A 403 -9.30 45.17 13.48
C ASP A 403 -8.42 44.22 12.66
N TRP A 404 -8.89 42.99 12.45
CA TRP A 404 -8.22 42.03 11.57
C TRP A 404 -8.21 42.49 10.13
N GLU A 405 -9.34 43.00 9.64
CA GLU A 405 -9.47 43.57 8.31
C GLU A 405 -8.46 44.69 8.07
N LEU A 406 -8.38 45.68 8.97
CA LEU A 406 -7.43 46.79 8.86
C LEU A 406 -5.97 46.31 8.84
N ASP A 407 -5.62 45.37 9.72
CA ASP A 407 -4.27 44.80 9.76
C ASP A 407 -3.93 44.07 8.45
N ILE A 408 -4.86 43.27 7.92
CA ILE A 408 -4.65 42.49 6.69
C ILE A 408 -4.58 43.40 5.47
N ILE A 409 -5.41 44.45 5.37
CA ILE A 409 -5.32 45.45 4.30
C ILE A 409 -3.96 46.15 4.34
N SER A 410 -3.52 46.56 5.53
CA SER A 410 -2.22 47.20 5.72
C SER A 410 -1.08 46.30 5.23
N ARG A 411 -1.11 44.99 5.54
CA ARG A 411 -0.15 44.03 5.01
C ARG A 411 -0.26 43.88 3.49
N PHE A 412 -1.47 43.75 2.96
CA PHE A 412 -1.74 43.52 1.54
C PHE A 412 -1.24 44.67 0.66
N GLN A 413 -1.44 45.92 1.07
CA GLN A 413 -0.98 47.11 0.35
C GLN A 413 0.54 47.16 0.19
N LEU A 414 1.30 46.58 1.12
CA LEU A 414 2.76 46.49 1.03
C LEU A 414 3.25 45.47 -0.01
N MET A 415 2.35 44.70 -0.62
CA MET A 415 2.65 43.60 -1.54
C MET A 415 2.47 43.94 -3.03
N GLU A 416 2.35 45.22 -3.40
CA GLU A 416 2.17 45.69 -4.78
C GLU A 416 3.17 45.09 -5.79
N HIS A 417 4.40 44.87 -5.33
CA HIS A 417 5.51 44.36 -6.15
C HIS A 417 5.59 42.83 -6.23
N LEU A 418 4.69 42.10 -5.55
CA LEU A 418 4.74 40.64 -5.48
C LEU A 418 3.81 40.00 -6.50
N SER A 419 4.31 38.99 -7.22
CA SER A 419 3.45 38.13 -8.03
C SER A 419 2.70 37.11 -7.15
N LYS A 420 1.70 36.45 -7.74
CA LYS A 420 1.01 35.31 -7.10
C LYS A 420 1.99 34.20 -6.70
N ASP A 421 3.03 33.96 -7.51
CA ASP A 421 4.02 32.95 -7.18
C ASP A 421 4.95 33.39 -6.05
N ASP A 422 5.38 34.66 -6.05
CA ASP A 422 6.17 35.20 -4.94
C ASP A 422 5.40 35.11 -3.62
N ALA A 423 4.11 35.44 -3.64
CA ALA A 423 3.23 35.34 -2.48
C ALA A 423 3.11 33.89 -1.98
N ARG A 424 2.92 32.92 -2.89
CA ARG A 424 2.92 31.48 -2.59
C ARG A 424 4.23 31.06 -1.94
N GLN A 425 5.37 31.43 -2.52
CA GLN A 425 6.68 31.08 -1.98
C GLN A 425 6.96 31.73 -0.62
N GLN A 426 6.53 32.98 -0.41
CA GLN A 426 6.64 33.64 0.88
C GLN A 426 5.78 32.96 1.95
N PHE A 427 4.54 32.58 1.63
CA PHE A 427 3.66 31.83 2.53
C PHE A 427 4.32 30.53 2.98
N LEU A 428 4.80 29.72 2.03
CA LEU A 428 5.53 28.48 2.29
C LEU A 428 6.77 28.73 3.16
N ARG A 429 7.51 29.81 2.89
CA ARG A 429 8.73 30.18 3.62
C ARG A 429 8.43 30.52 5.08
N ILE A 430 7.41 31.33 5.35
CA ILE A 430 7.02 31.73 6.72
C ILE A 430 6.70 30.48 7.53
N LEU A 431 5.77 29.63 7.06
CA LEU A 431 5.37 28.43 7.79
C LEU A 431 6.54 27.47 8.01
N ARG A 432 7.43 27.31 7.02
CA ARG A 432 8.64 26.49 7.14
C ARG A 432 9.62 27.00 8.20
N THR A 433 9.72 28.32 8.40
CA THR A 433 10.66 28.90 9.37
C THR A 433 10.24 28.69 10.83
N LEU A 434 8.95 28.44 11.07
CA LEU A 434 8.44 28.09 12.40
C LEU A 434 9.17 26.85 12.96
N PRO A 435 9.38 26.75 14.28
CA PRO A 435 10.00 25.58 14.90
C PRO A 435 9.27 24.28 14.55
N TYR A 436 7.93 24.35 14.53
CA TYR A 436 7.01 23.27 14.19
C TYR A 436 6.49 23.35 12.74
N GLY A 437 7.13 24.15 11.88
CA GLY A 437 6.80 24.20 10.46
C GLY A 437 6.83 22.81 9.83
N ASN A 438 5.93 22.55 8.88
CA ASN A 438 5.90 21.29 8.13
C ASN A 438 5.68 20.03 9.00
N SER A 439 5.13 20.18 10.20
CA SER A 439 4.88 19.05 11.09
C SER A 439 3.67 18.23 10.67
N VAL A 440 3.74 16.92 10.91
CA VAL A 440 2.55 16.07 10.97
C VAL A 440 2.03 16.08 12.41
N PHE A 441 0.72 16.29 12.59
CA PHE A 441 0.11 16.46 13.91
C PHE A 441 -0.69 15.23 14.34
N PHE A 442 -0.50 14.79 15.58
CA PHE A 442 -1.17 13.62 16.17
C PHE A 442 -1.79 13.98 17.52
N SER A 443 -3.06 13.67 17.72
CA SER A 443 -3.72 13.84 19.01
C SER A 443 -3.44 12.64 19.92
N VAL A 444 -2.95 12.90 21.14
CA VAL A 444 -2.59 11.86 22.10
C VAL A 444 -3.07 12.20 23.51
N ARG A 445 -3.14 11.20 24.39
CA ARG A 445 -3.35 11.40 25.83
C ARG A 445 -2.10 11.03 26.61
N LYS A 446 -1.76 11.84 27.61
CA LYS A 446 -0.62 11.59 28.48
C LYS A 446 -0.87 10.36 29.35
N ILE A 447 0.07 9.42 29.35
CA ILE A 447 0.12 8.31 30.31
C ILE A 447 1.15 8.66 31.39
N ASP A 448 2.40 8.92 30.97
CA ASP A 448 3.50 9.22 31.86
C ASP A 448 4.31 10.43 31.36
N ASP A 449 4.63 11.32 32.29
CA ASP A 449 5.42 12.53 32.11
C ASP A 449 6.20 12.76 33.42
N PRO A 450 7.43 12.25 33.50
CA PRO A 450 8.22 12.28 34.72
C PRO A 450 8.54 13.70 35.24
N ILE A 451 8.33 14.72 34.42
CA ILE A 451 8.67 16.12 34.73
C ILE A 451 7.43 16.93 35.13
N GLY A 452 6.22 16.43 34.79
CA GLY A 452 4.95 17.04 35.19
C GLY A 452 4.60 18.34 34.46
N LEU A 453 5.19 18.59 33.28
CA LEU A 453 5.00 19.83 32.52
C LEU A 453 3.85 19.74 31.50
N LEU A 454 3.44 18.53 31.12
CA LEU A 454 2.51 18.31 30.02
C LEU A 454 1.06 18.11 30.50
N PRO A 455 0.06 18.69 29.80
CA PRO A 455 -1.36 18.50 30.11
C PRO A 455 -1.83 17.06 29.80
N GLY A 456 -3.02 16.68 30.28
CA GLY A 456 -3.55 15.33 30.05
C GLY A 456 -3.87 15.01 28.59
N LYS A 457 -4.33 16.00 27.81
CA LYS A 457 -4.54 15.89 26.36
C LYS A 457 -3.52 16.77 25.64
N ILE A 458 -2.85 16.22 24.62
CA ILE A 458 -1.72 16.85 23.94
C ILE A 458 -1.87 16.61 22.43
N ILE A 459 -1.38 17.56 21.62
CA ILE A 459 -1.09 17.32 20.21
C ILE A 459 0.42 17.24 20.04
N LEU A 460 0.91 16.18 19.40
CA LEU A 460 2.31 16.03 19.00
C LEU A 460 2.47 16.53 17.56
N GLY A 461 3.43 17.42 17.31
CA GLY A 461 3.90 17.76 15.97
C GLY A 461 5.25 17.10 15.71
N ILE A 462 5.37 16.34 14.62
CA ILE A 462 6.61 15.66 14.24
C ILE A 462 7.15 16.28 12.96
N ASN A 463 8.39 16.78 12.98
CA ASN A 463 9.08 17.29 11.79
C ASN A 463 10.60 17.02 11.83
N LYS A 464 11.35 17.62 10.89
CA LYS A 464 12.81 17.50 10.80
C LYS A 464 13.60 18.05 12.01
N ARG A 465 13.00 18.86 12.87
CA ARG A 465 13.61 19.43 14.07
C ARG A 465 13.39 18.55 15.29
N GLY A 466 12.25 17.87 15.37
CA GLY A 466 11.99 16.92 16.45
C GLY A 466 10.50 16.70 16.73
N VAL A 467 10.20 16.54 18.03
CA VAL A 467 8.84 16.35 18.56
C VAL A 467 8.42 17.63 19.26
N HIS A 468 7.31 18.20 18.82
CA HIS A 468 6.73 19.44 19.32
C HIS A 468 5.46 19.13 20.12
N PHE A 469 5.30 19.73 21.28
CA PHE A 469 4.16 19.50 22.16
C PHE A 469 3.23 20.71 22.15
N PHE A 470 1.93 20.46 21.99
CA PHE A 470 0.92 21.50 21.98
C PHE A 470 -0.22 21.19 22.95
N ARG A 471 -0.76 22.24 23.58
CA ARG A 471 -2.10 22.19 24.19
C ARG A 471 -3.13 22.12 23.05
N PRO A 472 -4.22 21.33 23.17
CA PRO A 472 -5.18 21.17 22.08
C PRO A 472 -6.19 22.31 21.97
N VAL A 473 -6.59 22.92 23.09
CA VAL A 473 -7.63 23.97 23.12
C VAL A 473 -7.28 25.06 24.14
N PRO A 474 -7.08 26.32 23.69
CA PRO A 474 -6.73 26.68 22.31
C PRO A 474 -5.43 25.97 21.89
N LYS A 475 -5.22 25.77 20.59
CA LYS A 475 -3.96 25.18 20.12
C LYS A 475 -2.81 26.13 20.46
N GLU A 476 -1.89 25.69 21.31
CA GLU A 476 -0.81 26.53 21.83
C GLU A 476 0.47 25.71 21.89
N TYR A 477 1.57 26.28 21.39
CA TYR A 477 2.88 25.66 21.41
C TYR A 477 3.46 25.67 22.83
N LEU A 478 3.88 24.51 23.34
CA LEU A 478 4.42 24.34 24.69
C LEU A 478 5.93 24.20 24.69
N HIS A 479 6.43 23.10 24.12
CA HIS A 479 7.85 22.74 24.17
C HIS A 479 8.24 21.87 22.97
N SER A 480 9.55 21.68 22.76
CA SER A 480 10.08 20.78 21.74
C SER A 480 11.24 19.96 22.28
N ALA A 481 11.26 18.68 21.92
CA ALA A 481 12.45 17.85 22.05
C ALA A 481 13.11 17.73 20.67
N GLU A 482 14.37 18.12 20.55
CA GLU A 482 15.11 17.99 19.29
C GLU A 482 15.39 16.51 18.98
N LEU A 483 15.54 16.18 17.69
CA LEU A 483 15.85 14.80 17.27
C LEU A 483 17.08 14.20 17.98
N ARG A 484 18.11 15.03 18.26
CA ARG A 484 19.33 14.59 18.95
C ARG A 484 19.12 14.23 20.42
N ASP A 485 18.04 14.69 21.03
CA ASP A 485 17.73 14.45 22.44
C ASP A 485 16.84 13.21 22.61
N ILE A 486 16.29 12.66 21.52
CA ILE A 486 15.48 11.45 21.51
C ILE A 486 16.41 10.24 21.34
N MET A 487 16.61 9.48 22.42
CA MET A 487 17.53 8.35 22.46
C MET A 487 16.90 7.04 22.02
N GLN A 488 15.61 6.89 22.28
CA GLN A 488 14.85 5.69 21.91
C GLN A 488 13.38 6.07 21.78
N PHE A 489 12.68 5.42 20.88
CA PHE A 489 11.24 5.51 20.76
C PHE A 489 10.69 4.17 20.29
N GLY A 490 9.39 3.98 20.48
CA GLY A 490 8.69 2.79 20.05
C GLY A 490 7.20 2.89 20.34
N SER A 491 6.45 1.95 19.80
CA SER A 491 5.00 1.94 19.94
C SER A 491 4.45 0.54 20.20
N SER A 492 3.20 0.53 20.62
CA SER A 492 2.29 -0.61 20.70
C SER A 492 0.97 -0.18 20.06
N ASN A 493 0.00 -1.10 19.99
CA ASN A 493 -1.32 -0.82 19.40
C ASN A 493 -2.12 0.28 20.15
N THR A 494 -1.72 0.64 21.36
CA THR A 494 -2.46 1.60 22.22
C THR A 494 -1.60 2.72 22.81
N ALA A 495 -0.27 2.70 22.58
CA ALA A 495 0.62 3.70 23.14
C ALA A 495 1.89 3.90 22.32
N VAL A 496 2.48 5.09 22.44
CA VAL A 496 3.82 5.43 21.95
C VAL A 496 4.65 5.94 23.12
N PHE A 497 5.96 5.68 23.11
CA PHE A 497 6.89 6.21 24.11
C PHE A 497 8.11 6.86 23.47
N PHE A 498 8.68 7.83 24.19
CA PHE A 498 9.94 8.48 23.85
C PHE A 498 10.86 8.51 25.06
N LYS A 499 12.06 7.97 24.92
CA LYS A 499 13.15 8.13 25.89
C LYS A 499 13.99 9.33 25.48
N MET A 500 13.85 10.42 26.21
CA MET A 500 14.39 11.73 25.86
C MET A 500 15.36 12.22 26.92
N ARG A 501 16.37 13.01 26.51
CA ARG A 501 17.24 13.73 27.44
C ARG A 501 16.62 15.08 27.78
N VAL A 502 16.40 15.35 29.06
CA VAL A 502 15.95 16.65 29.57
C VAL A 502 16.91 17.09 30.67
N ALA A 503 17.49 18.28 30.52
CA ALA A 503 18.50 18.81 31.44
C ALA A 503 19.65 17.82 31.75
N GLY A 504 20.06 17.02 30.76
CA GLY A 504 21.12 16.02 30.88
C GLY A 504 20.65 14.63 31.36
N VAL A 505 19.44 14.51 31.92
CA VAL A 505 18.88 13.27 32.49
C VAL A 505 17.94 12.59 31.51
N LEU A 506 17.92 11.25 31.51
CA LEU A 506 17.03 10.46 30.66
C LEU A 506 15.67 10.25 31.32
N HIS A 507 14.61 10.63 30.61
CA HIS A 507 13.23 10.43 31.01
C HIS A 507 12.48 9.65 29.93
N ILE A 508 11.50 8.84 30.34
CA ILE A 508 10.60 8.12 29.43
C ILE A 508 9.24 8.81 29.49
N PHE A 509 8.80 9.32 28.36
CA PHE A 509 7.47 9.89 28.19
C PHE A 509 6.59 8.86 27.48
N GLN A 510 5.35 8.69 27.94
CA GLN A 510 4.43 7.73 27.36
C GLN A 510 3.09 8.38 27.06
N PHE A 511 2.55 8.10 25.88
CA PHE A 511 1.30 8.66 25.40
C PHE A 511 0.39 7.55 24.85
N GLU A 512 -0.89 7.61 25.19
CA GLU A 512 -1.93 6.75 24.66
C GLU A 512 -2.32 7.23 23.25
N THR A 513 -2.27 6.32 22.28
CA THR A 513 -2.68 6.56 20.89
C THR A 513 -2.80 5.25 20.11
N LYS A 514 -3.67 5.23 19.10
CA LYS A 514 -3.73 4.14 18.11
C LYS A 514 -2.76 4.34 16.95
N GLN A 515 -2.23 5.56 16.80
CA GLN A 515 -1.36 5.96 15.69
C GLN A 515 0.13 5.85 16.04
N GLY A 516 0.48 4.94 16.96
CA GLY A 516 1.83 4.85 17.51
C GLY A 516 2.86 4.46 16.45
N GLU A 517 2.49 3.57 15.53
CA GLU A 517 3.34 3.14 14.41
C GLU A 517 3.61 4.30 13.45
N GLU A 518 2.58 5.06 13.05
CA GLU A 518 2.71 6.21 12.15
C GLU A 518 3.58 7.31 12.75
N ILE A 519 3.46 7.56 14.05
CA ILE A 519 4.33 8.50 14.77
C ILE A 519 5.79 8.03 14.70
N CYS A 520 6.05 6.75 14.94
CA CYS A 520 7.40 6.18 14.87
C CYS A 520 7.97 6.23 13.46
N VAL A 521 7.17 5.90 12.44
CA VAL A 521 7.56 5.97 11.02
C VAL A 521 7.88 7.41 10.62
N ALA A 522 7.05 8.38 11.01
CA ALA A 522 7.31 9.80 10.73
C ALA A 522 8.64 10.27 11.35
N LEU A 523 8.86 9.93 12.63
CA LEU A 523 10.09 10.29 13.34
C LEU A 523 11.33 9.61 12.71
N GLN A 524 11.25 8.31 12.45
CA GLN A 524 12.33 7.55 11.82
C GLN A 524 12.66 8.10 10.41
N THR A 525 11.65 8.49 9.65
CA THR A 525 11.83 9.07 8.32
C THR A 525 12.60 10.39 8.39
N HIS A 526 12.23 11.28 9.32
CA HIS A 526 12.97 12.54 9.52
C HIS A 526 14.40 12.32 10.00
N ILE A 527 14.64 11.37 10.91
CA ILE A 527 15.99 11.01 11.35
C ILE A 527 16.84 10.54 10.16
N ASN A 528 16.30 9.63 9.35
CA ASN A 528 17.01 9.11 8.17
C ASN A 528 17.33 10.22 7.16
N ASP A 529 16.39 11.11 6.89
CA ASP A 529 16.55 12.21 5.94
C ASP A 529 17.62 13.23 6.39
N VAL A 530 17.57 13.64 7.67
CA VAL A 530 18.58 14.53 8.26
C VAL A 530 19.97 13.88 8.25
N MET A 531 20.04 12.59 8.56
CA MET A 531 21.31 11.83 8.54
C MET A 531 21.89 11.74 7.13
N LEU A 532 21.08 11.37 6.13
CA LEU A 532 21.51 11.30 4.72
C LEU A 532 22.05 12.65 4.22
N ARG A 533 21.40 13.77 4.57
CA ARG A 533 21.87 15.12 4.21
C ARG A 533 23.20 15.49 4.86
N ARG A 534 23.43 15.09 6.12
CA ARG A 534 24.71 15.32 6.81
C ARG A 534 25.84 14.52 6.14
N TYR A 535 25.57 13.26 5.78
CA TYR A 535 26.54 12.44 5.06
C TYR A 535 26.88 12.99 3.67
N SER A 536 25.89 13.49 2.91
CA SER A 536 26.14 14.08 1.59
C SER A 536 26.95 15.39 1.67
N LYS A 537 26.64 16.26 2.64
CA LYS A 537 27.42 17.49 2.89
C LYS A 537 28.85 17.21 3.36
N ALA A 538 29.07 16.19 4.20
CA ALA A 538 30.42 15.81 4.63
C ALA A 538 31.28 15.31 3.46
N ARG A 539 30.68 14.61 2.48
CA ARG A 539 31.38 14.17 1.27
C ARG A 539 31.75 15.31 0.33
N SER A 540 30.89 16.31 0.17
CA SER A 540 31.18 17.49 -0.67
C SER A 540 32.08 18.53 0.02
N GLY A 541 32.09 18.58 1.35
CA GLY A 541 33.00 19.44 2.13
C GLY A 541 34.47 19.02 2.08
N ASN A 542 34.74 17.71 1.91
CA ASN A 542 36.10 17.19 1.77
C ASN A 542 36.72 17.44 0.37
N SER A 543 35.99 18.03 -0.57
CA SER A 543 36.49 18.38 -1.91
C SER A 543 36.79 19.88 -2.12
N VAL A 544 36.66 20.75 -1.10
CA VAL A 544 36.73 22.22 -1.28
C VAL A 544 37.86 22.91 -0.50
N THR A 545 38.73 22.18 0.20
CA THR A 545 39.93 22.77 0.82
C THR A 545 41.19 22.48 0.02
N SER A 546 41.37 23.17 -1.12
CA SER A 546 42.67 23.44 -1.76
C SER A 546 42.50 24.37 -2.98
N GLN A 547 42.51 25.68 -2.77
CA GLN A 547 42.93 26.63 -3.80
C GLN A 547 43.92 27.61 -3.18
N ASN A 548 45.21 27.37 -3.47
CA ASN A 548 46.26 28.34 -3.74
C ASN A 548 47.58 27.57 -3.94
N ASP A 549 47.87 27.20 -5.18
CA ASP A 549 49.15 27.50 -5.87
C ASP A 549 49.32 26.68 -7.16
N VAL A 550 49.55 27.43 -8.24
CA VAL A 550 50.37 27.17 -9.44
C VAL A 550 50.11 25.90 -10.29
N ASN A 551 49.74 26.18 -11.55
CA ASN A 551 49.91 25.39 -12.77
C ASN A 551 50.79 24.12 -12.67
N GLN A 552 50.19 22.93 -12.84
CA GLN A 552 50.72 21.85 -13.70
C GLN A 552 49.72 20.69 -13.88
N ALA A 553 49.58 20.27 -15.14
CA ALA A 553 48.99 19.05 -15.71
C ALA A 553 48.13 18.11 -14.82
N TYR A 554 46.85 17.97 -15.22
CA TYR A 554 45.94 16.90 -14.80
C TYR A 554 46.56 15.50 -15.00
N LYS A 555 46.66 14.72 -13.92
CA LYS A 555 46.73 13.24 -13.96
C LYS A 555 45.44 12.67 -13.32
N PRO A 556 44.87 11.59 -13.87
CA PRO A 556 43.65 10.98 -13.34
C PRO A 556 43.91 10.28 -11.99
N PRO A 557 42.88 10.08 -11.14
CA PRO A 557 43.04 9.53 -9.79
C PRO A 557 43.49 8.06 -9.80
N ASN A 558 44.35 7.73 -8.83
CA ASN A 558 45.09 6.48 -8.65
C ASN A 558 44.26 5.19 -8.78
N ILE A 559 44.33 4.55 -9.96
CA ILE A 559 43.82 3.21 -10.27
C ILE A 559 44.46 2.15 -9.36
N GLU A 560 45.73 2.32 -8.98
CA GLU A 560 46.47 1.40 -8.10
C GLU A 560 45.82 1.22 -6.71
N MET A 561 45.15 2.27 -6.18
CA MET A 561 44.51 2.18 -4.86
C MET A 561 43.22 1.34 -4.92
N PHE A 562 42.51 1.43 -6.05
CA PHE A 562 41.32 0.61 -6.30
C PHE A 562 41.70 -0.84 -6.58
N GLU A 563 42.73 -1.09 -7.37
CA GLU A 563 43.23 -2.44 -7.63
C GLU A 563 43.71 -3.12 -6.34
N LYS A 564 44.41 -2.39 -5.47
CA LYS A 564 44.87 -2.92 -4.18
C LYS A 564 43.71 -3.25 -3.24
N ARG A 565 42.66 -2.42 -3.22
CA ARG A 565 41.44 -2.65 -2.45
C ARG A 565 40.64 -3.86 -2.97
N VAL A 566 40.57 -4.02 -4.30
CA VAL A 566 39.92 -5.17 -4.93
C VAL A 566 40.68 -6.45 -4.59
N GLN A 567 42.01 -6.45 -4.66
CA GLN A 567 42.82 -7.61 -4.29
C GLN A 567 42.68 -8.00 -2.81
N GLU A 568 42.60 -7.04 -1.89
CA GLU A 568 42.35 -7.31 -0.47
C GLU A 568 40.96 -7.94 -0.23
N LEU A 569 39.93 -7.45 -0.93
CA LEU A 569 38.58 -8.00 -0.83
C LEU A 569 38.48 -9.41 -1.42
N THR A 570 39.13 -9.67 -2.56
CA THR A 570 39.18 -11.00 -3.17
C THR A 570 39.86 -12.00 -2.24
N LYS A 571 41.01 -11.63 -1.65
CA LYS A 571 41.72 -12.49 -0.69
C LYS A 571 40.88 -12.81 0.55
N THR A 572 40.14 -11.82 1.06
CA THR A 572 39.27 -12.00 2.22
C THR A 572 38.08 -12.92 1.92
N ALA A 573 37.55 -12.86 0.69
CA ALA A 573 36.49 -13.75 0.24
C ALA A 573 36.98 -15.20 0.09
N GLU A 574 38.17 -15.41 -0.47
CA GLU A 574 38.78 -16.74 -0.61
C GLU A 574 39.08 -17.39 0.76
N ASP A 575 39.58 -16.62 1.72
CA ASP A 575 39.84 -17.10 3.08
C ASP A 575 38.54 -17.45 3.83
N SER A 576 37.46 -16.70 3.56
CA SER A 576 36.13 -16.99 4.12
C SER A 576 35.53 -18.25 3.52
N GLN A 577 35.70 -18.47 2.21
CA GLN A 577 35.24 -19.69 1.54
C GLN A 577 35.97 -20.92 2.06
N LYS A 578 37.30 -20.86 2.21
CA LYS A 578 38.08 -21.97 2.79
C LYS A 578 37.65 -22.33 4.21
N LYS A 579 37.32 -21.33 5.03
CA LYS A 579 36.80 -21.58 6.38
C LYS A 579 35.41 -22.23 6.33
N ALA A 580 34.54 -21.78 5.43
CA ALA A 580 33.22 -22.38 5.24
C ALA A 580 33.33 -23.86 4.81
N ASP A 581 34.24 -24.16 3.88
CA ASP A 581 34.48 -25.53 3.41
C ASP A 581 35.06 -26.42 4.53
N GLN A 582 35.99 -25.89 5.35
CA GLN A 582 36.51 -26.61 6.53
C GLN A 582 35.42 -26.87 7.58
N HIS A 583 34.50 -25.93 7.79
CA HIS A 583 33.35 -26.14 8.68
C HIS A 583 32.38 -27.18 8.11
N LEU A 584 32.21 -27.22 6.79
CA LEU A 584 31.37 -28.21 6.12
C LEU A 584 31.96 -29.61 6.26
N ASP A 585 33.28 -29.78 6.07
CA ASP A 585 33.98 -31.05 6.26
C ASP A 585 33.92 -31.54 7.71
N PHE A 586 34.04 -30.61 8.68
CA PHE A 586 33.90 -30.95 10.10
C PHE A 586 32.48 -31.40 10.45
N LEU A 587 31.46 -30.74 9.88
CA LEU A 587 30.06 -31.15 10.06
C LEU A 587 29.77 -32.50 9.41
N LEU A 588 30.37 -32.79 8.25
CA LEU A 588 30.26 -34.09 7.58
C LEU A 588 30.92 -35.20 8.40
N GLN A 589 32.10 -34.97 8.99
CA GLN A 589 32.74 -35.96 9.87
C GLN A 589 31.95 -36.24 11.15
N CYS A 590 31.31 -35.22 11.75
CA CYS A 590 30.44 -35.40 12.91
C CYS A 590 29.14 -36.17 12.61
N CYS A 591 28.66 -36.17 11.36
CA CYS A 591 27.46 -36.91 10.95
C CYS A 591 27.71 -38.39 10.65
N PHE A 592 28.96 -38.81 10.47
CA PHE A 592 29.36 -40.19 10.16
C PHE A 592 30.14 -40.89 11.29
N SER A 593 30.17 -40.29 12.49
CA SER A 593 30.80 -40.85 13.70
C SER A 593 29.78 -41.42 14.67
#